data_AF-A0A645GGR9-F1
#
_entry.id   AF-A0A645GGR9-F1
#
_cell.length_a   1.000
_cell.length_b   1.000
_cell.length_c   1.000
_cell.angle_alpha   90.00
_cell.angle_beta   90.00
_cell.angle_gamma   90.00
#
_symmetry.space_group_name_H-M   'P 1'
#
loop_
_entity.id
_entity.type
_entity.pdbx_description
1 polymer ?
#
loop_
_entity_poly.entity_id
_entity_poly.type
_entity_poly.pdbx_seq_one_letter_code
_entity_poly.pdbx_strand_id
1 'polypeptide(L)'
;MDGEKLDDQLNNENFDRSDAIRYVQESYVDIVENHKEQFGEMFDIMTNDSNYPILLTESLGKDGVGLASYFILYALGVPHIALEDDYMLSNREIDPAKAKIDAQNLSEPLQEAVTAMLSVNRAYLNYVIDHIKEKYGSVDNYLEKELRVTSGKKSLLRKYLLYQF
;
A
#
# COMPACT_ATOMS: atom_id res chain seq x y z
N MET A 1 1.10 7.43 -4.70
CA MET A 1 1.96 7.72 -5.88
C MET A 1 1.80 9.19 -6.24
N ASP A 2 2.90 9.93 -6.37
CA ASP A 2 2.86 11.37 -6.64
C ASP A 2 2.50 11.63 -8.12
N GLY A 3 1.52 12.49 -8.38
CA GLY A 3 1.04 12.78 -9.73
C GLY A 3 2.13 13.41 -10.61
N GLU A 4 3.01 14.22 -10.02
CA GLU A 4 4.11 14.88 -10.75
C GLU A 4 5.13 13.87 -11.28
N LYS A 5 5.45 12.80 -10.52
CA LYS A 5 6.37 11.75 -10.98
C LYS A 5 5.79 10.90 -12.12
N LEU A 6 4.47 10.84 -12.19
CA LEU A 6 3.70 10.12 -13.20
C LEU A 6 3.79 10.85 -14.55
N ASP A 7 3.64 12.17 -14.52
CA ASP A 7 3.74 13.03 -15.71
C ASP A 7 5.15 12.97 -16.35
N ASP A 8 6.20 12.92 -15.52
CA ASP A 8 7.58 12.78 -16.00
C ASP A 8 7.82 11.47 -16.77
N GLN A 9 7.22 10.36 -16.34
CA GLN A 9 7.33 9.07 -17.04
C GLN A 9 6.51 9.06 -18.34
N LEU A 10 5.32 9.68 -18.34
CA LEU A 10 4.45 9.76 -19.50
C LEU A 10 5.00 10.66 -20.61
N ASN A 11 5.93 11.56 -20.30
CA ASN A 11 6.66 12.36 -21.28
C ASN A 11 7.77 11.57 -22.01
N ASN A 12 8.06 10.34 -21.60
CA ASN A 12 8.98 9.45 -22.30
C ASN A 12 8.22 8.58 -23.31
N GLU A 13 8.39 8.84 -24.61
CA GLU A 13 7.69 8.11 -25.68
C GLU A 13 7.98 6.59 -25.73
N ASN A 14 9.05 6.13 -25.07
CA ASN A 14 9.39 4.71 -24.96
C ASN A 14 8.84 4.02 -23.70
N PHE A 15 8.16 4.76 -22.82
CA PHE A 15 7.59 4.19 -21.60
C PHE A 15 6.43 3.26 -21.93
N ASP A 16 6.50 2.04 -21.42
CA ASP A 16 5.50 1.00 -21.67
C ASP A 16 4.92 0.40 -20.38
N ARG A 17 4.04 -0.59 -20.56
CA ARG A 17 3.39 -1.31 -19.47
C ARG A 17 4.38 -2.00 -18.51
N SER A 18 5.49 -2.52 -19.02
CA SER A 18 6.50 -3.21 -18.21
C SER A 18 7.27 -2.23 -17.34
N ASP A 19 7.61 -1.06 -17.91
CA ASP A 19 8.23 0.02 -17.15
C ASP A 19 7.30 0.54 -16.05
N ALA A 20 6.00 0.69 -16.34
CA ALA A 20 4.98 1.04 -15.34
C ALA A 20 4.88 0.02 -14.20
N ILE A 21 4.87 -1.28 -14.53
CA ILE A 21 4.85 -2.36 -13.51
C ILE A 21 6.08 -2.25 -12.60
N ARG A 22 7.27 -2.11 -13.18
CA ARG A 22 8.51 -1.95 -12.41
C ARG A 22 8.45 -0.71 -11.53
N TYR A 23 7.99 0.41 -12.07
CA TYR A 23 7.85 1.66 -11.35
C TYR A 23 6.94 1.53 -10.12
N VAL A 24 5.78 0.86 -10.25
CA VAL A 24 4.87 0.64 -9.11
C VAL A 24 5.52 -0.26 -8.05
N GLN A 25 6.19 -1.33 -8.48
CA GLN A 25 6.91 -2.23 -7.58
C GLN A 25 8.02 -1.52 -6.79
N GLU A 26 8.85 -0.73 -7.47
CA GLU A 26 9.89 0.10 -6.84
C GLU A 26 9.27 1.15 -5.91
N SER A 27 8.17 1.76 -6.32
CA SER A 27 7.44 2.73 -5.48
C SER A 27 6.93 2.10 -4.18
N TYR A 28 6.48 0.84 -4.20
CA TYR A 28 6.04 0.15 -2.98
C TYR A 28 7.20 -0.14 -2.04
N VAL A 29 8.35 -0.54 -2.60
CA VAL A 29 9.59 -0.68 -1.83
C VAL A 29 9.98 0.66 -1.20
N ASP A 30 9.96 1.75 -1.97
CA ASP A 30 10.25 3.09 -1.46
C ASP A 30 9.30 3.51 -0.34
N ILE A 31 8.01 3.16 -0.42
CA ILE A 31 7.05 3.43 0.65
C ILE A 31 7.46 2.73 1.94
N VAL A 32 7.73 1.42 1.90
CA VAL A 32 8.05 0.64 3.12
C VAL A 32 9.45 0.93 3.66
N GLU A 33 10.35 1.45 2.84
CA GLU A 33 11.70 1.83 3.26
C GLU A 33 11.77 3.24 3.83
N ASN A 34 11.12 4.20 3.18
CA ASN A 34 11.29 5.62 3.49
C ASN A 34 10.19 6.19 4.39
N HIS A 35 9.08 5.48 4.61
CA HIS A 35 7.96 5.95 5.44
C HIS A 35 7.74 5.17 6.74
N LYS A 36 8.78 4.49 7.24
CA LYS A 36 8.73 3.67 8.46
C LYS A 36 8.27 4.47 9.69
N GLU A 37 8.74 5.71 9.80
CA GLU A 37 8.38 6.59 10.91
C GLU A 37 6.87 6.85 10.94
N GLN A 38 6.30 7.23 9.80
CA GLN A 38 4.87 7.52 9.62
C GLN A 38 4.00 6.29 9.84
N PHE A 39 4.41 5.11 9.35
CA PHE A 39 3.71 3.87 9.67
C PHE A 39 3.78 3.55 11.17
N GLY A 40 4.92 3.77 11.82
CA GLY A 40 5.05 3.59 13.26
C GLY A 40 4.14 4.53 14.06
N GLU A 41 4.08 5.81 13.66
CA GLU A 41 3.18 6.82 14.24
C GLU A 41 1.70 6.47 14.03
N MET A 42 1.34 5.96 12.86
CA MET A 42 0.00 5.44 12.60
C MET A 42 -0.38 4.37 13.63
N PHE A 43 0.50 3.39 13.90
CA PHE A 43 0.26 2.39 14.93
C PHE A 43 0.23 2.99 16.34
N ASP A 44 1.03 4.02 16.64
CA ASP A 44 0.95 4.76 17.91
C ASP A 44 -0.45 5.37 18.09
N ILE A 45 -0.97 6.07 17.07
CA ILE A 45 -2.33 6.66 17.06
C ILE A 45 -3.40 5.60 17.29
N MET A 46 -3.31 4.45 16.61
CA MET A 46 -4.27 3.36 16.71
C MET A 46 -4.25 2.64 18.08
N THR A 47 -3.18 2.79 18.85
CA THR A 47 -3.11 2.20 20.21
C THR A 47 -3.69 3.09 21.31
N ASN A 48 -4.33 4.20 20.93
CA ASN A 48 -5.08 5.07 21.84
C ASN A 48 -6.57 5.07 21.47
N ASP A 49 -7.42 4.59 22.38
CA ASP A 49 -8.86 4.45 22.15
C ASP A 49 -9.59 5.78 21.99
N SER A 50 -9.04 6.88 22.52
CA SER A 50 -9.62 8.21 22.34
C SER A 50 -9.56 8.74 20.91
N ASN A 51 -8.79 8.09 20.03
CA ASN A 51 -8.60 8.54 18.64
C ASN A 51 -9.64 7.97 17.66
N TYR A 52 -10.51 7.06 18.10
CA TYR A 52 -11.49 6.43 17.20
C TYR A 52 -12.76 7.29 17.02
N PRO A 53 -13.34 7.32 15.80
CA PRO A 53 -12.96 6.56 14.61
C PRO A 53 -11.76 7.17 13.83
N ILE A 54 -10.95 6.31 13.21
CA ILE A 54 -9.78 6.70 12.39
C ILE A 54 -10.11 6.53 10.90
N LEU A 55 -9.78 7.54 10.10
CA LEU A 55 -9.83 7.50 8.64
C LEU A 55 -8.41 7.44 8.07
N LEU A 56 -8.11 6.40 7.29
CA LEU A 56 -6.90 6.31 6.46
C LEU A 56 -7.25 6.79 5.05
N THR A 57 -6.48 7.73 4.52
CA THR A 57 -6.74 8.27 3.18
C THR A 57 -5.45 8.67 2.46
N GLU A 58 -5.47 8.53 1.15
CA GLU A 58 -4.48 9.01 0.18
C GLU A 58 -5.27 9.55 -1.02
N SER A 59 -4.59 10.12 -2.03
CA SER A 59 -5.23 10.62 -3.26
C SER A 59 -6.21 9.63 -3.90
N LEU A 60 -5.76 8.39 -4.14
CA LEU A 60 -6.61 7.29 -4.62
C LEU A 60 -6.98 6.30 -3.51
N GLY A 61 -6.18 6.22 -2.44
CA GLY A 61 -6.39 5.27 -1.35
C GLY A 61 -5.95 3.83 -1.66
N LYS A 62 -5.15 3.59 -2.72
CA LYS A 62 -4.72 2.25 -3.13
C LYS A 62 -3.33 1.83 -2.63
N ASP A 63 -2.35 2.73 -2.67
CA ASP A 63 -0.94 2.36 -2.55
C ASP A 63 -0.51 2.38 -1.08
N GLY A 64 -0.29 3.58 -0.52
CA GLY A 64 0.14 3.72 0.87
C GLY A 64 -0.94 3.24 1.84
N VAL A 65 -2.20 3.54 1.54
CA VAL A 65 -3.36 3.06 2.31
C VAL A 65 -3.56 1.55 2.18
N GLY A 66 -3.29 0.97 1.01
CA GLY A 66 -3.35 -0.48 0.82
C GLY A 66 -2.29 -1.20 1.65
N LEU A 67 -1.06 -0.69 1.68
CA LEU A 67 0.01 -1.23 2.52
C LEU A 67 -0.26 -1.02 4.01
N ALA A 68 -0.80 0.14 4.41
CA ALA A 68 -1.23 0.39 5.79
C ALA A 68 -2.29 -0.65 6.23
N SER A 69 -3.32 -0.86 5.41
CA SER A 69 -4.40 -1.81 5.68
C SER A 69 -3.87 -3.24 5.77
N TYR A 70 -2.98 -3.64 4.87
CA TYR A 70 -2.28 -4.93 4.93
C TYR A 70 -1.55 -5.11 6.26
N PHE A 71 -0.74 -4.13 6.69
CA PHE A 71 0.02 -4.24 7.93
C PHE A 71 -0.86 -4.27 9.18
N ILE A 72 -1.96 -3.51 9.18
CA ILE A 72 -2.95 -3.51 10.28
C ILE A 72 -3.59 -4.89 10.40
N LEU A 73 -4.14 -5.41 9.30
CA LEU A 73 -4.81 -6.71 9.29
C LEU A 73 -3.83 -7.85 9.61
N TYR A 74 -2.58 -7.76 9.12
CA TYR A 74 -1.51 -8.69 9.49
C TYR A 74 -1.23 -8.65 11.00
N ALA A 75 -1.09 -7.46 11.60
CA ALA A 75 -0.85 -7.29 13.04
C ALA A 75 -2.01 -7.85 13.90
N LEU A 76 -3.24 -7.81 13.39
CA LEU A 76 -4.42 -8.41 14.02
C LEU A 76 -4.42 -9.94 13.93
N GLY A 77 -3.63 -10.54 13.04
CA GLY A 77 -3.55 -11.99 12.82
C GLY A 77 -4.58 -12.52 11.83
N VAL A 78 -5.05 -11.66 10.91
CA VAL A 78 -5.97 -12.04 9.84
C VAL A 78 -5.25 -12.99 8.86
N PRO A 79 -5.90 -14.05 8.35
CA PRO A 79 -5.29 -14.97 7.39
C PRO A 79 -4.79 -14.27 6.12
N HIS A 80 -3.64 -14.70 5.60
CA HIS A 80 -2.97 -14.06 4.47
C HIS A 80 -3.88 -13.87 3.23
N ILE A 81 -4.72 -14.86 2.91
CA ILE A 81 -5.66 -14.77 1.78
C ILE A 81 -6.61 -13.57 1.89
N ALA A 82 -7.08 -13.26 3.10
CA ALA A 82 -7.95 -12.13 3.34
C ALA A 82 -7.20 -10.78 3.26
N LEU A 83 -5.90 -10.78 3.55
CA LEU A 83 -5.05 -9.59 3.36
C LEU A 83 -4.91 -9.24 1.87
N GLU A 84 -4.67 -10.26 1.03
CA GLU A 84 -4.57 -10.07 -0.42
C GLU A 84 -5.91 -9.65 -1.02
N ASP A 85 -7.00 -10.29 -0.59
CA ASP A 85 -8.33 -9.97 -1.11
C ASP A 85 -8.76 -8.55 -0.73
N ASP A 86 -8.46 -8.08 0.49
CA ASP A 86 -8.69 -6.70 0.92
C ASP A 86 -7.92 -5.70 0.02
N TYR A 87 -6.63 -5.93 -0.21
CA TYR A 87 -5.83 -5.10 -1.12
C TYR A 87 -6.44 -5.04 -2.53
N MET A 88 -6.88 -6.19 -3.06
CA MET A 88 -7.45 -6.31 -4.40
C MET A 88 -8.82 -5.63 -4.55
N LEU A 89 -9.53 -5.30 -3.46
CA LEU A 89 -10.77 -4.51 -3.53
C LEU A 89 -10.56 -3.11 -4.12
N SER A 90 -9.34 -2.57 -4.03
CA SER A 90 -8.97 -1.28 -4.63
C SER A 90 -9.33 -1.19 -6.12
N ASN A 91 -9.22 -2.30 -6.88
CA ASN A 91 -9.60 -2.33 -8.31
C ASN A 91 -11.11 -2.16 -8.56
N ARG A 92 -11.95 -2.35 -7.55
CA ARG A 92 -13.41 -2.23 -7.66
C ARG A 92 -13.91 -0.91 -7.10
N GLU A 93 -13.32 -0.45 -6.01
CA GLU A 93 -13.85 0.64 -5.21
C GLU A 93 -13.21 2.01 -5.52
N ILE A 94 -12.05 2.02 -6.19
CA ILE A 94 -11.35 3.26 -6.50
C ILE A 94 -11.76 3.76 -7.87
N ASP A 95 -12.10 5.04 -7.91
CA ASP A 95 -12.43 5.76 -9.14
C ASP A 95 -11.14 6.28 -9.81
N PRO A 96 -10.70 5.71 -10.95
CA PRO A 96 -9.51 6.16 -11.65
C PRO A 96 -9.62 7.60 -12.16
N ALA A 97 -10.84 8.14 -12.33
CA ALA A 97 -11.04 9.52 -12.77
C ALA A 97 -10.47 10.54 -11.77
N LYS A 98 -10.33 10.16 -10.49
CA LYS A 98 -9.69 10.99 -9.47
C LYS A 98 -8.20 11.24 -9.72
N ALA A 99 -7.55 10.39 -10.53
CA ALA A 99 -6.15 10.57 -10.88
C ALA A 99 -5.92 11.75 -11.84
N LYS A 100 -6.98 12.27 -12.49
CA LYS A 100 -6.92 13.39 -13.45
C LYS A 100 -5.93 13.19 -14.61
N ILE A 101 -5.66 11.94 -14.99
CA ILE A 101 -4.82 11.59 -16.14
C ILE A 101 -5.72 11.48 -17.38
N ASP A 102 -5.48 12.31 -18.41
CA ASP A 102 -6.12 12.15 -19.72
C ASP A 102 -5.33 11.16 -20.59
N ALA A 103 -5.72 9.88 -20.52
CA ALA A 103 -5.11 8.83 -21.31
C ALA A 103 -5.70 8.70 -22.73
N GLN A 104 -6.81 9.39 -23.06
CA GLN A 104 -7.56 9.10 -24.31
C GLN A 104 -6.77 9.43 -25.58
N ASN A 105 -5.88 10.41 -25.49
CA ASN A 105 -5.05 10.87 -26.59
C ASN A 105 -3.63 10.27 -26.59
N LEU A 106 -3.31 9.40 -25.63
CA LEU A 106 -2.01 8.73 -25.55
C LEU A 106 -1.94 7.54 -26.51
N SER A 107 -0.72 7.10 -26.85
CA SER A 107 -0.50 5.87 -27.60
C SER A 107 -1.00 4.64 -26.82
N GLU A 108 -1.33 3.55 -27.52
CA GLU A 108 -1.78 2.30 -26.87
C GLU A 108 -0.81 1.79 -25.78
N PRO A 109 0.52 1.75 -25.98
CA PRO A 109 1.47 1.38 -24.91
C PRO A 109 1.38 2.28 -23.67
N LEU A 110 1.20 3.58 -23.86
CA LEU A 110 1.06 4.53 -22.75
C LEU A 110 -0.29 4.36 -22.04
N GLN A 111 -1.37 4.08 -22.76
CA GLN A 111 -2.67 3.76 -22.13
C GLN A 111 -2.59 2.49 -21.27
N GLU A 112 -1.88 1.46 -21.74
CA GLU A 112 -1.62 0.25 -20.96
C GLU A 112 -0.77 0.54 -19.72
N ALA A 113 0.25 1.39 -19.86
CA ALA A 113 1.10 1.82 -18.75
C ALA A 113 0.30 2.60 -17.68
N VAL A 114 -0.54 3.55 -18.09
CA VAL A 114 -1.46 4.27 -17.20
C VAL A 114 -2.40 3.30 -16.50
N THR A 115 -2.97 2.33 -17.22
CA THR A 115 -3.85 1.32 -16.64
C THR A 115 -3.13 0.50 -15.57
N ALA A 116 -1.90 0.06 -15.84
CA ALA A 116 -1.08 -0.68 -14.88
C ALA A 116 -0.72 0.13 -13.63
N MET A 117 -0.51 1.45 -13.77
CA MET A 117 -0.22 2.37 -12.68
C MET A 117 -1.44 2.71 -11.82
N LEU A 118 -2.62 2.82 -12.43
CA LEU A 118 -3.87 3.15 -11.73
C LEU A 118 -4.56 1.95 -11.09
N SER A 119 -4.19 0.74 -11.50
CA SER A 119 -4.70 -0.51 -10.93
C SER A 119 -3.83 -1.02 -9.77
N VAL A 120 -4.36 -1.96 -9.00
CA VAL A 120 -3.60 -2.81 -8.09
C VAL A 120 -3.44 -4.23 -8.66
N ASN A 121 -2.38 -4.92 -8.25
CA ASN A 121 -2.13 -6.30 -8.66
C ASN A 121 -1.46 -7.07 -7.51
N ARG A 122 -1.85 -8.33 -7.28
CA ARG A 122 -1.20 -9.21 -6.29
C ARG A 122 0.32 -9.24 -6.44
N ALA A 123 0.84 -9.17 -7.66
CA ALA A 123 2.28 -9.10 -7.92
C ALA A 123 2.96 -7.85 -7.33
N TYR A 124 2.27 -6.72 -7.21
CA TYR A 124 2.81 -5.51 -6.58
C TYR A 124 2.93 -5.69 -5.06
N LEU A 125 1.87 -6.20 -4.44
CA LEU A 125 1.85 -6.53 -3.01
C LEU A 125 2.91 -7.60 -2.70
N ASN A 126 2.94 -8.69 -3.45
CA ASN A 126 3.88 -9.77 -3.22
C ASN A 126 5.33 -9.31 -3.37
N TYR A 127 5.62 -8.46 -4.37
CA TYR A 127 6.96 -7.90 -4.56
C TYR A 127 7.47 -7.16 -3.32
N VAL A 128 6.67 -6.27 -2.73
CA VAL A 128 7.09 -5.52 -1.54
C VAL A 128 7.14 -6.40 -0.29
N ILE A 129 6.24 -7.37 -0.16
CA ILE A 129 6.25 -8.32 0.97
C ILE A 129 7.46 -9.25 0.90
N ASP A 130 7.86 -9.68 -0.30
CA ASP A 130 9.05 -10.50 -0.48
C ASP A 130 10.32 -9.68 -0.24
N HIS A 131 10.39 -8.43 -0.70
CA HIS A 131 11.46 -7.49 -0.30
C HIS A 131 11.58 -7.37 1.23
N ILE A 132 10.44 -7.24 1.93
CA ILE A 132 10.42 -7.19 3.40
C ILE A 132 10.98 -8.50 3.99
N LYS A 133 10.54 -9.66 3.51
CA LYS A 133 11.03 -10.95 4.02
C LYS A 133 12.52 -11.13 3.75
N GLU A 134 13.00 -10.77 2.57
CA GLU A 134 14.41 -10.89 2.20
C GLU A 134 15.30 -9.98 3.06
N LYS A 135 14.90 -8.73 3.28
CA LYS A 135 15.70 -7.75 4.01
C LYS A 135 15.59 -7.87 5.53
N TYR A 136 14.41 -8.16 6.06
CA TYR A 136 14.13 -8.16 7.51
C TYR A 136 13.92 -9.58 8.08
N GLY A 137 13.89 -10.61 7.24
CA GLY A 137 13.69 -12.01 7.59
C GLY A 137 12.22 -12.44 7.73
N SER A 138 11.33 -11.51 8.10
CA SER A 138 9.88 -11.75 8.15
C SER A 138 9.11 -10.42 8.21
N VAL A 139 7.81 -10.47 7.89
CA VAL A 139 6.91 -9.32 8.08
C VAL A 139 6.79 -8.97 9.57
N ASP A 140 6.77 -9.97 10.46
CA ASP A 140 6.79 -9.74 11.91
C ASP A 140 8.00 -8.93 12.37
N ASN A 141 9.20 -9.27 11.88
CA ASN A 141 10.43 -8.55 12.22
C ASN A 141 10.38 -7.10 11.73
N TYR A 142 9.87 -6.86 10.51
CA TYR A 142 9.71 -5.52 9.98
C TYR A 142 8.72 -4.70 10.82
N LEU A 143 7.54 -5.27 11.12
CA LEU A 143 6.54 -4.61 11.98
C LEU A 143 7.12 -4.27 13.36
N GLU A 144 7.82 -5.20 14.00
CA GLU A 144 8.35 -4.99 15.35
C GLU A 144 9.52 -4.00 15.37
N LYS A 145 10.51 -4.18 14.50
CA LYS A 145 11.77 -3.42 14.55
C LYS A 145 11.69 -2.07 13.85
N GLU A 146 11.04 -2.02 12.69
CA GLU A 146 10.98 -0.80 11.87
C GLU A 146 9.74 0.04 12.21
N LEU A 147 8.59 -0.61 12.44
CA LEU A 147 7.32 0.08 12.70
C LEU A 147 6.93 0.13 14.19
N ARG A 148 7.80 -0.40 15.08
CA ARG A 148 7.61 -0.41 16.54
C ARG A 148 6.32 -1.13 16.98
N VAL A 149 5.83 -2.11 16.22
CA VAL A 149 4.61 -2.89 16.48
C VAL A 149 4.95 -4.10 17.34
N THR A 150 5.19 -3.84 18.62
CA THR A 150 5.48 -4.87 19.62
C THR A 150 4.28 -5.77 19.89
N SER A 151 4.49 -6.90 20.57
CA SER A 151 3.41 -7.78 21.05
C SER A 151 2.36 -7.03 21.91
N GLY A 152 2.81 -6.05 22.70
CA GLY A 152 1.94 -5.17 23.48
C GLY A 152 1.02 -4.32 22.59
N LYS A 153 1.58 -3.68 21.55
CA LYS A 153 0.76 -2.95 20.56
C LYS A 153 -0.20 -3.86 19.82
N LYS A 154 0.24 -5.05 19.36
CA LYS A 154 -0.65 -6.04 18.71
C LYS A 154 -1.83 -6.41 19.63
N SER A 155 -1.59 -6.54 20.93
CA SER A 155 -2.65 -6.83 21.91
C SER A 155 -3.65 -5.68 22.08
N LEU A 156 -3.17 -4.43 22.12
CA LEU A 156 -4.03 -3.24 22.16
C LEU A 156 -4.84 -3.09 20.87
N LEU A 157 -4.23 -3.26 19.70
CA LEU A 157 -4.92 -3.21 18.41
C LEU A 157 -6.05 -4.24 18.35
N ARG A 158 -5.79 -5.49 18.78
CA ARG A 158 -6.84 -6.52 18.86
C ARG A 158 -7.96 -6.14 19.81
N LYS A 159 -7.63 -5.57 20.98
CA LYS A 159 -8.63 -5.10 21.95
C LYS A 159 -9.54 -4.02 21.37
N TYR A 160 -9.01 -3.10 20.56
CA TYR A 160 -9.78 -1.97 20.03
C TYR A 160 -10.47 -2.26 18.70
N LEU A 161 -9.95 -3.17 17.89
CA LEU A 161 -10.42 -3.40 16.52
C LEU A 161 -11.17 -4.72 16.33
N LEU A 162 -11.08 -5.67 17.26
CA LEU A 162 -11.79 -6.96 17.17
C LEU A 162 -12.89 -7.06 18.23
N TYR A 163 -13.95 -7.80 17.91
CA TYR A 163 -14.98 -8.14 18.88
C TYR A 163 -14.42 -9.07 19.97
N GLN A 164 -14.85 -8.84 21.21
CA GLN A 164 -14.62 -9.79 22.31
C GLN A 164 -15.65 -10.91 22.16
N PHE A 165 -15.19 -12.12 21.90
CA PHE A 165 -15.99 -13.34 21.95
C PHE A 165 -15.75 -14.09 23.25
#